data_AF-H2YQD8-F1
#
_entry.id   AF-H2YQD8-F1
#
_cell.length_a   1.000
_cell.length_b   1.000
_cell.length_c   1.000
_cell.angle_alpha   90.00
_cell.angle_beta   90.00
_cell.angle_gamma   90.00
#
_symmetry.space_group_name_H-M   'P 1'
#
loop_
_entity.id
_entity.type
_entity.pdbx_description
1 polymer ?
#
loop_
_entity_poly.entity_id
_entity_poly.type
_entity_poly.pdbx_seq_one_letter_code
_entity_poly.pdbx_strand_id
1 'polypeptide(L)'
;MCQRVGAAAAGTWTSTTSPTCVTADKDLDIVFILDGNNPLDDCTTKTSSTPVLAGPLLTTALFPNFFIQQALAAGIEAQWNTVNQGNTRIGYQMHAGVCDFASSTNLRIIKTLTSLSSTINLLSGQAYRCSTTNNPVKVVQCAQAVQFVAGLGDRPTIPNVIILVMHDTQKYTAAERATFLTEMAAARASLTGTLMITTALPPIDPNFSANEQYIRMLLACPATGSCLPFLGTMSNTANVVSNLKLATAGLK
;
A
#
# COMPACT_ATOMS: atom_id res chain seq x y z
N MET A 1 25.59 -11.94 -6.30
CA MET A 1 24.79 -10.73 -6.49
C MET A 1 24.48 -10.60 -7.94
N CYS A 2 23.22 -10.70 -8.25
CA CYS A 2 22.87 -11.49 -9.37
C CYS A 2 21.59 -10.77 -9.90
N GLN A 3 21.51 -10.49 -11.19
CA GLN A 3 20.50 -9.63 -11.80
C GLN A 3 19.63 -10.48 -12.74
N ARG A 4 18.33 -10.20 -12.83
CA ARG A 4 17.55 -10.53 -14.02
C ARG A 4 18.03 -9.62 -15.17
N VAL A 5 18.79 -10.17 -16.09
CA VAL A 5 19.10 -9.49 -17.35
C VAL A 5 18.02 -9.88 -18.35
N GLY A 6 17.05 -8.98 -18.58
CA GLY A 6 16.01 -9.14 -19.61
C GLY A 6 14.60 -8.75 -19.15
N ALA A 7 13.89 -8.02 -20.02
CA ALA A 7 12.46 -7.75 -19.87
C ALA A 7 11.67 -9.00 -20.28
N ALA A 8 11.18 -9.76 -19.32
CA ALA A 8 10.03 -10.65 -19.57
C ALA A 8 8.76 -9.81 -19.46
N ALA A 9 7.89 -9.96 -20.45
CA ALA A 9 6.54 -9.44 -20.42
C ALA A 9 5.83 -9.95 -19.15
N ALA A 10 4.99 -9.10 -18.56
CA ALA A 10 4.20 -9.49 -17.42
C ALA A 10 3.36 -10.73 -17.74
N GLY A 11 3.44 -11.77 -16.89
CA GLY A 11 2.57 -12.94 -16.97
C GLY A 11 3.09 -14.16 -17.75
N THR A 12 4.31 -14.15 -18.31
CA THR A 12 4.87 -15.36 -18.95
C THR A 12 6.34 -15.57 -18.56
N TRP A 13 6.60 -16.58 -17.73
CA TRP A 13 7.96 -16.99 -17.36
C TRP A 13 8.45 -18.04 -18.34
N THR A 14 9.17 -17.61 -19.38
CA THR A 14 9.92 -18.54 -20.23
C THR A 14 11.39 -18.14 -20.22
N SER A 15 12.18 -18.65 -19.27
CA SER A 15 13.61 -18.77 -19.50
C SER A 15 14.20 -19.96 -18.77
N THR A 16 14.90 -20.78 -19.55
CA THR A 16 15.64 -21.99 -19.19
C THR A 16 16.98 -21.72 -18.46
N THR A 17 17.16 -20.51 -17.94
CA THR A 17 18.37 -20.07 -17.25
C THR A 17 18.04 -19.59 -15.84
N SER A 18 18.74 -20.15 -14.86
CA SER A 18 18.54 -19.80 -13.45
C SER A 18 18.86 -18.33 -13.23
N PRO A 19 17.94 -17.56 -12.61
CA PRO A 19 18.15 -16.15 -12.39
C PRO A 19 19.27 -15.95 -11.39
N THR A 20 19.91 -14.82 -11.59
CA THR A 20 20.89 -14.33 -10.68
C THR A 20 20.16 -13.37 -9.65
N CYS A 21 20.30 -13.51 -8.29
CA CYS A 21 19.87 -12.64 -7.13
C CYS A 21 20.84 -11.54 -6.53
N VAL A 22 20.46 -10.25 -6.44
CA VAL A 22 21.26 -9.18 -5.80
C VAL A 22 20.99 -9.11 -4.29
N THR A 23 21.90 -8.58 -3.47
CA THR A 23 21.73 -8.53 -2.00
C THR A 23 20.55 -7.66 -1.57
N ALA A 24 20.05 -6.83 -2.48
CA ALA A 24 18.85 -6.01 -2.31
C ALA A 24 17.54 -6.76 -2.66
N ASP A 25 17.62 -7.94 -3.28
CA ASP A 25 16.43 -8.77 -3.53
C ASP A 25 16.01 -9.41 -2.21
N LYS A 26 14.75 -9.19 -1.83
CA LYS A 26 14.17 -9.67 -0.58
C LYS A 26 12.84 -10.33 -0.85
N ASP A 27 12.69 -11.51 -0.29
CA ASP A 27 11.39 -12.13 -0.13
C ASP A 27 10.64 -11.35 0.96
N LEU A 28 9.40 -10.95 0.68
CA LEU A 28 8.59 -10.13 1.58
C LEU A 28 7.16 -10.66 1.67
N ASP A 29 6.51 -10.38 2.78
CA ASP A 29 5.06 -10.47 2.91
C ASP A 29 4.51 -9.04 2.97
N ILE A 30 3.93 -8.58 1.86
CA ILE A 30 3.51 -7.18 1.68
C ILE A 30 2.00 -7.08 1.84
N VAL A 31 1.54 -6.12 2.63
CA VAL A 31 0.13 -5.69 2.64
C VAL A 31 0.06 -4.30 2.05
N PHE A 32 -0.66 -4.16 0.94
CA PHE A 32 -0.97 -2.88 0.34
C PHE A 32 -2.33 -2.39 0.82
N ILE A 33 -2.31 -1.34 1.65
CA ILE A 33 -3.51 -0.69 2.16
C ILE A 33 -3.89 0.44 1.20
N LEU A 34 -4.97 0.21 0.46
CA LEU A 34 -5.61 1.15 -0.44
C LEU A 34 -6.49 2.10 0.36
N ASP A 35 -6.32 3.40 0.21
CA ASP A 35 -7.23 4.38 0.76
C ASP A 35 -8.58 4.32 0.03
N GLY A 36 -9.65 4.10 0.78
CA GLY A 36 -11.03 3.98 0.34
C GLY A 36 -11.94 5.06 0.93
N ASN A 37 -11.38 6.07 1.60
CA ASN A 37 -12.15 7.05 2.36
C ASN A 37 -12.60 8.22 1.48
N ASN A 38 -13.68 8.89 1.90
CA ASN A 38 -14.25 10.06 1.24
C ASN A 38 -13.18 11.11 0.86
N PRO A 39 -12.22 11.49 1.72
CA PRO A 39 -11.29 12.56 1.40
C PRO A 39 -10.28 12.27 0.27
N LEU A 40 -10.12 11.01 -0.16
CA LEU A 40 -9.19 10.66 -1.24
C LEU A 40 -9.67 11.20 -2.60
N ASP A 41 -10.94 11.01 -2.91
CA ASP A 41 -11.54 11.39 -4.20
C ASP A 41 -12.79 12.27 -4.01
N ASP A 42 -13.09 12.72 -2.79
CA ASP A 42 -14.28 13.53 -2.46
C ASP A 42 -15.59 12.91 -3.01
N CYS A 43 -15.97 11.77 -2.45
CA CYS A 43 -17.18 11.08 -2.88
C CYS A 43 -18.45 11.91 -2.70
N THR A 44 -18.51 12.72 -1.64
CA THR A 44 -19.66 13.55 -1.31
C THR A 44 -20.08 14.53 -2.41
N THR A 45 -19.15 14.93 -3.28
CA THR A 45 -19.46 15.79 -4.43
C THR A 45 -19.77 15.01 -5.71
N LYS A 46 -19.58 13.69 -5.70
CA LYS A 46 -19.67 12.80 -6.87
C LYS A 46 -20.81 11.80 -6.77
N THR A 47 -21.27 11.48 -5.56
CA THR A 47 -22.35 10.53 -5.31
C THR A 47 -23.24 11.03 -4.17
N SER A 48 -24.55 10.86 -4.31
CA SER A 48 -25.53 11.41 -3.36
C SER A 48 -25.95 10.46 -2.23
N SER A 49 -25.55 9.19 -2.25
CA SER A 49 -26.14 8.21 -1.30
C SER A 49 -25.41 6.88 -1.07
N THR A 50 -24.34 6.54 -1.81
CA THR A 50 -23.82 5.16 -1.76
C THR A 50 -22.44 5.07 -1.08
N PRO A 51 -22.33 4.37 0.08
CA PRO A 51 -21.06 4.12 0.77
C PRO A 51 -20.27 2.95 0.18
N VAL A 52 -20.70 2.36 -0.94
CA VAL A 52 -19.94 1.32 -1.65
C VAL A 52 -20.21 1.48 -3.14
N LEU A 53 -19.17 1.76 -3.91
CA LEU A 53 -19.25 2.01 -5.35
C LEU A 53 -18.62 0.85 -6.12
N ALA A 54 -19.35 0.37 -7.12
CA ALA A 54 -18.92 -0.68 -8.04
C ALA A 54 -19.54 -0.46 -9.43
N GLY A 55 -18.96 -1.10 -10.44
CA GLY A 55 -19.48 -1.06 -11.81
C GLY A 55 -19.39 0.34 -12.45
N PRO A 56 -20.40 0.79 -13.21
CA PRO A 56 -20.29 1.97 -14.09
C PRO A 56 -20.10 3.30 -13.35
N LEU A 57 -20.37 3.35 -12.03
CA LEU A 57 -20.12 4.53 -11.22
C LEU A 57 -18.63 4.71 -10.90
N LEU A 58 -17.85 3.62 -10.92
CA LEU A 58 -16.43 3.63 -10.56
C LEU A 58 -15.59 3.81 -11.84
N THR A 59 -15.37 5.07 -12.22
CA THR A 59 -14.59 5.45 -13.42
C THR A 59 -13.34 6.22 -13.06
N THR A 60 -12.32 6.18 -13.94
CA THR A 60 -11.08 6.96 -13.77
C THR A 60 -11.31 8.47 -13.71
N ALA A 61 -12.38 8.97 -14.36
CA ALA A 61 -12.74 10.38 -14.31
C ALA A 61 -13.32 10.79 -12.95
N LEU A 62 -14.14 9.93 -12.34
CA LEU A 62 -14.75 10.22 -11.05
C LEU A 62 -13.82 9.85 -9.87
N PHE A 63 -13.01 8.81 -9.98
CA PHE A 63 -12.18 8.29 -8.87
C PHE A 63 -10.71 8.12 -9.28
N PRO A 64 -10.05 9.18 -9.78
CA PRO A 64 -8.70 9.07 -10.35
C PRO A 64 -7.68 8.53 -9.35
N ASN A 65 -7.74 8.95 -8.08
CA ASN A 65 -6.78 8.51 -7.07
C ASN A 65 -6.95 7.03 -6.74
N PHE A 66 -8.19 6.53 -6.64
CA PHE A 66 -8.44 5.09 -6.52
C PHE A 66 -7.79 4.27 -7.64
N PHE A 67 -7.92 4.69 -8.91
CA PHE A 67 -7.30 3.98 -10.04
C PHE A 67 -5.78 4.11 -10.06
N ILE A 68 -5.21 5.25 -9.64
CA ILE A 68 -3.76 5.40 -9.48
C ILE A 68 -3.21 4.43 -8.43
N GLN A 69 -3.93 4.21 -7.33
CA GLN A 69 -3.52 3.22 -6.33
C GLN A 69 -3.49 1.79 -6.89
N GLN A 70 -4.46 1.43 -7.73
CA GLN A 70 -4.46 0.13 -8.41
C GLN A 70 -3.26 0.00 -9.36
N ALA A 71 -2.98 1.06 -10.13
CA ALA A 71 -1.83 1.10 -11.02
C ALA A 71 -0.50 1.03 -10.26
N LEU A 72 -0.40 1.67 -9.09
CA LEU A 72 0.76 1.56 -8.20
C LEU A 72 0.94 0.13 -7.70
N ALA A 73 -0.11 -0.50 -7.19
CA ALA A 73 -0.08 -1.89 -6.73
C ALA A 73 0.40 -2.85 -7.83
N ALA A 74 -0.16 -2.73 -9.04
CA ALA A 74 0.27 -3.50 -10.20
C ALA A 74 1.73 -3.19 -10.60
N GLY A 75 2.13 -1.92 -10.52
CA GLY A 75 3.50 -1.49 -10.81
C GLY A 75 4.54 -2.03 -9.82
N ILE A 76 4.19 -2.11 -8.53
CA ILE A 76 5.03 -2.74 -7.50
C ILE A 76 5.23 -4.21 -7.84
N GLU A 77 4.15 -4.97 -8.08
CA GLU A 77 4.28 -6.39 -8.43
C GLU A 77 5.11 -6.61 -9.69
N ALA A 78 4.91 -5.80 -10.73
CA ALA A 78 5.62 -5.95 -12.00
C ALA A 78 7.13 -5.66 -11.90
N GLN A 79 7.54 -4.81 -10.96
CA GLN A 79 8.91 -4.31 -10.84
C GLN A 79 9.64 -4.85 -9.60
N TRP A 80 8.94 -5.53 -8.69
CA TRP A 80 9.52 -6.13 -7.50
C TRP A 80 10.40 -7.32 -7.89
N ASN A 81 11.65 -7.29 -7.45
CA ASN A 81 12.59 -8.39 -7.66
C ASN A 81 12.59 -9.25 -6.40
N THR A 82 12.07 -10.47 -6.50
CA THR A 82 12.10 -11.49 -5.45
C THR A 82 13.31 -12.40 -5.64
N VAL A 83 13.82 -13.01 -4.56
CA VAL A 83 14.82 -14.10 -4.70
C VAL A 83 14.18 -15.31 -5.39
N ASN A 84 12.87 -15.54 -5.17
CA ASN A 84 11.99 -16.45 -5.90
C ASN A 84 10.56 -15.88 -5.94
N GLN A 85 9.89 -15.86 -7.10
CA GLN A 85 8.56 -15.24 -7.23
C GLN A 85 7.51 -15.93 -6.33
N GLY A 86 7.69 -17.23 -6.03
CA GLY A 86 6.86 -17.95 -5.07
C GLY A 86 7.00 -17.48 -3.63
N ASN A 87 8.06 -16.72 -3.32
CA ASN A 87 8.45 -16.34 -1.98
C ASN A 87 8.14 -14.88 -1.62
N THR A 88 7.64 -14.03 -2.52
CA THR A 88 6.97 -12.79 -2.09
C THR A 88 5.47 -12.99 -2.23
N ARG A 89 4.74 -12.58 -1.21
CA ARG A 89 3.28 -12.60 -1.22
C ARG A 89 2.78 -11.19 -1.01
N ILE A 90 1.65 -10.88 -1.65
CA ILE A 90 1.03 -9.56 -1.53
C ILE A 90 -0.43 -9.76 -1.15
N GLY A 91 -0.85 -9.05 -0.12
CA GLY A 91 -2.23 -8.87 0.28
C GLY A 91 -2.70 -7.45 -0.03
N TYR A 92 -4.01 -7.28 -0.19
CA TYR A 92 -4.64 -5.98 -0.40
C TYR A 92 -5.69 -5.76 0.67
N GLN A 93 -5.79 -4.52 1.15
CA GLN A 93 -6.81 -4.15 2.11
C GLN A 93 -7.29 -2.74 1.79
N MET A 94 -8.60 -2.53 1.76
CA MET A 94 -9.15 -1.19 1.62
C MET A 94 -9.35 -0.55 3.00
N HIS A 95 -8.77 0.63 3.19
CA HIS A 95 -9.03 1.49 4.33
C HIS A 95 -10.35 2.23 4.13
N ALA A 96 -11.33 1.90 4.97
CA ALA A 96 -12.66 2.52 4.90
C ALA A 96 -13.28 2.67 6.30
N GLY A 97 -12.46 2.99 7.31
CA GLY A 97 -12.94 3.24 8.68
C GLY A 97 -13.34 2.04 9.53
N VAL A 98 -13.45 0.83 8.96
CA VAL A 98 -13.72 -0.41 9.69
C VAL A 98 -12.82 -1.55 9.24
N CYS A 99 -12.37 -2.35 10.20
CA CYS A 99 -11.70 -3.62 9.98
C CYS A 99 -12.75 -4.70 9.74
N ASP A 100 -13.22 -4.82 8.49
CA ASP A 100 -14.35 -5.69 8.16
C ASP A 100 -13.85 -7.01 7.52
N PHE A 101 -13.76 -8.05 8.35
CA PHE A 101 -13.42 -9.42 7.95
C PHE A 101 -14.56 -10.11 7.16
N ALA A 102 -15.81 -9.64 7.30
CA ALA A 102 -17.00 -10.38 6.88
C ALA A 102 -17.40 -10.12 5.43
N SER A 103 -17.06 -8.95 4.88
CA SER A 103 -17.27 -8.66 3.46
C SER A 103 -15.98 -8.88 2.66
N SER A 104 -15.85 -10.05 2.05
CA SER A 104 -14.68 -10.51 1.30
C SER A 104 -14.25 -9.61 0.13
N THR A 105 -15.03 -8.59 -0.25
CA THR A 105 -14.76 -7.77 -1.44
C THR A 105 -13.61 -6.78 -1.27
N ASN A 106 -13.30 -6.35 -0.04
CA ASN A 106 -12.35 -5.27 0.24
C ASN A 106 -11.11 -5.68 1.05
N LEU A 107 -10.95 -7.00 1.21
CA LEU A 107 -9.80 -7.64 1.81
C LEU A 107 -9.36 -8.77 0.87
N ARG A 108 -8.08 -8.80 0.54
CA ARG A 108 -7.41 -9.93 -0.11
C ARG A 108 -6.26 -10.33 0.80
N ILE A 109 -6.39 -11.50 1.40
CA ILE A 109 -5.35 -12.08 2.26
C ILE A 109 -4.07 -12.25 1.45
N ILE A 110 -2.92 -12.04 2.08
CA ILE A 110 -1.59 -12.33 1.55
C ILE A 110 -1.58 -13.71 0.89
N LYS A 111 -1.39 -13.73 -0.43
CA LYS A 111 -1.24 -14.97 -1.21
C LYS A 111 -0.08 -14.83 -2.18
N THR A 112 0.52 -15.96 -2.54
CA THR A 112 1.49 -16.01 -3.64
C THR A 112 0.78 -15.55 -4.90
N LEU A 113 1.25 -14.44 -5.48
CA LEU A 113 0.72 -13.96 -6.74
C LEU A 113 1.27 -14.85 -7.86
N THR A 114 0.36 -15.46 -8.60
CA THR A 114 0.74 -16.36 -9.69
C THR A 114 1.00 -15.59 -10.98
N SER A 115 0.48 -14.36 -11.12
CA SER A 115 0.72 -13.46 -12.27
C SER A 115 0.21 -12.02 -12.03
N LEU A 116 0.79 -11.03 -12.72
CA LEU A 116 0.31 -9.64 -12.73
C LEU A 116 -1.17 -9.50 -13.14
N SER A 117 -1.59 -10.30 -14.12
CA SER A 117 -2.97 -10.33 -14.60
C SER A 117 -3.96 -10.70 -13.49
N SER A 118 -3.53 -11.55 -12.53
CA SER A 118 -4.35 -11.89 -11.38
C SER A 118 -4.55 -10.70 -10.44
N THR A 119 -3.54 -9.86 -10.23
CA THR A 119 -3.63 -8.66 -9.39
C THR A 119 -4.51 -7.58 -9.99
N ILE A 120 -4.38 -7.30 -11.29
CA ILE A 120 -5.26 -6.32 -11.95
C ILE A 120 -6.71 -6.78 -11.87
N ASN A 121 -6.98 -8.06 -12.07
CA ASN A 121 -8.34 -8.63 -11.91
C ASN A 121 -8.83 -8.61 -10.47
N LEU A 122 -7.94 -8.81 -9.48
CA LEU A 122 -8.29 -8.73 -8.07
C LEU A 122 -8.64 -7.29 -7.64
N LEU A 123 -7.88 -6.31 -8.17
CA LEU A 123 -8.06 -4.88 -7.90
C LEU A 123 -9.29 -4.31 -8.61
N SER A 124 -9.57 -4.72 -9.85
CA SER A 124 -10.75 -4.28 -10.59
C SER A 124 -12.06 -4.75 -9.98
N GLY A 125 -12.04 -5.86 -9.22
CA GLY A 125 -13.17 -6.36 -8.45
C GLY A 125 -13.33 -5.75 -7.05
N GLN A 126 -12.49 -4.79 -6.64
CA GLN A 126 -12.62 -4.14 -5.33
C GLN A 126 -13.63 -2.99 -5.37
N ALA A 127 -14.47 -2.90 -4.34
CA ALA A 127 -15.54 -1.91 -4.27
C ALA A 127 -15.09 -0.72 -3.41
N TYR A 128 -15.04 0.48 -4.01
CA TYR A 128 -14.58 1.68 -3.35
C TYR A 128 -15.61 2.17 -2.31
N ARG A 129 -15.21 2.32 -1.04
CA ARG A 129 -16.16 2.50 0.08
C ARG A 129 -16.52 3.93 0.46
N CYS A 130 -15.87 4.96 -0.10
CA CYS A 130 -16.23 6.34 0.19
C CYS A 130 -16.46 6.65 1.70
N SER A 131 -15.68 6.03 2.58
CA SER A 131 -15.99 6.06 4.02
C SER A 131 -15.67 7.42 4.63
N THR A 132 -16.53 7.91 5.52
CA THR A 132 -16.28 9.15 6.26
C THR A 132 -15.48 8.90 7.54
N THR A 133 -15.42 7.65 8.02
CA THR A 133 -14.60 7.29 9.18
C THR A 133 -13.18 7.06 8.71
N ASN A 134 -12.27 7.95 9.09
CA ASN A 134 -10.96 8.03 8.47
C ASN A 134 -9.84 8.04 9.51
N ASN A 135 -9.48 6.87 10.03
CA ASN A 135 -8.37 6.71 10.98
C ASN A 135 -7.29 5.78 10.37
N PRO A 136 -6.14 6.32 9.93
CA PRO A 136 -5.06 5.54 9.32
C PRO A 136 -4.36 4.59 10.30
N VAL A 137 -4.49 4.81 11.62
CA VAL A 137 -3.89 3.92 12.63
C VAL A 137 -4.69 2.63 12.75
N LYS A 138 -6.03 2.71 12.76
CA LYS A 138 -6.88 1.52 12.88
C LYS A 138 -6.71 0.55 11.72
N VAL A 139 -6.44 1.05 10.51
CA VAL A 139 -6.21 0.16 9.36
C VAL A 139 -4.85 -0.53 9.41
N VAL A 140 -3.83 0.14 9.92
CA VAL A 140 -2.51 -0.46 10.17
C VAL A 140 -2.61 -1.57 11.24
N GLN A 141 -3.32 -1.31 12.33
CA GLN A 141 -3.60 -2.31 13.37
C GLN A 141 -4.43 -3.49 12.81
N CYS A 142 -5.40 -3.20 11.95
CA CYS A 142 -6.20 -4.21 11.26
C CYS A 142 -5.33 -5.09 10.35
N ALA A 143 -4.46 -4.50 9.53
CA ALA A 143 -3.56 -5.26 8.67
C ALA A 143 -2.71 -6.25 9.49
N GLN A 144 -2.19 -5.84 10.64
CA GLN A 144 -1.46 -6.75 11.51
C GLN A 144 -2.33 -7.88 12.07
N ALA A 145 -3.54 -7.55 12.55
CA ALA A 145 -4.44 -8.54 13.14
C ALA A 145 -5.02 -9.54 12.12
N VAL A 146 -5.04 -9.18 10.84
CA VAL A 146 -5.72 -9.96 9.79
C VAL A 146 -4.75 -10.61 8.82
N GLN A 147 -3.76 -9.87 8.34
CA GLN A 147 -2.92 -10.29 7.21
C GLN A 147 -1.71 -11.08 7.68
N PHE A 148 -1.11 -10.67 8.79
CA PHE A 148 0.08 -11.30 9.38
C PHE A 148 -0.32 -12.30 10.47
N VAL A 149 -1.15 -13.26 10.10
CA VAL A 149 -1.57 -14.36 10.97
C VAL A 149 -1.06 -15.68 10.38
N ALA A 150 -0.39 -16.51 11.19
CA ALA A 150 0.21 -17.76 10.74
C ALA A 150 -0.79 -18.69 10.01
N GLY A 151 -2.04 -18.77 10.50
CA GLY A 151 -3.11 -19.56 9.88
C GLY A 151 -3.63 -19.02 8.55
N LEU A 152 -3.24 -17.80 8.15
CA LEU A 152 -3.63 -17.15 6.90
C LEU A 152 -2.47 -17.02 5.91
N GLY A 153 -1.31 -17.62 6.23
CA GLY A 153 -0.15 -17.66 5.34
C GLY A 153 0.95 -16.67 5.68
N ASP A 154 0.93 -16.04 6.86
CA ASP A 154 2.09 -15.30 7.38
C ASP A 154 3.29 -16.23 7.57
N ARG A 155 4.49 -15.74 7.23
CA ARG A 155 5.73 -16.52 7.30
C ARG A 155 6.69 -15.85 8.27
N PRO A 156 6.88 -16.40 9.48
CA PRO A 156 7.65 -15.74 10.54
C PRO A 156 9.15 -15.54 10.23
N THR A 157 9.67 -16.18 9.17
CA THR A 157 11.05 -16.02 8.70
C THR A 157 11.18 -15.06 7.53
N ILE A 158 10.09 -14.44 7.09
CA ILE A 158 10.05 -13.49 5.97
C ILE A 158 9.59 -12.13 6.51
N PRO A 159 10.28 -11.02 6.17
CA PRO A 159 9.88 -9.71 6.66
C PRO A 159 8.48 -9.29 6.17
N ASN A 160 7.67 -8.87 7.13
CA ASN A 160 6.35 -8.29 6.89
C ASN A 160 6.48 -6.79 6.59
N VAL A 161 5.79 -6.30 5.56
CA VAL A 161 5.77 -4.89 5.15
C VAL A 161 4.33 -4.43 4.96
N ILE A 162 3.98 -3.29 5.56
CA ILE A 162 2.71 -2.61 5.33
C ILE A 162 3.00 -1.38 4.49
N ILE A 163 2.35 -1.26 3.34
CA ILE A 163 2.38 -0.05 2.53
C ILE A 163 1.01 0.62 2.62
N LEU A 164 0.96 1.77 3.29
CA LEU A 164 -0.26 2.57 3.43
C LEU A 164 -0.26 3.72 2.41
N VAL A 165 -1.33 3.83 1.63
CA VAL A 165 -1.62 5.05 0.87
C VAL A 165 -2.34 6.03 1.79
N MET A 166 -1.87 7.27 1.83
CA MET A 166 -2.52 8.35 2.57
C MET A 166 -2.95 9.49 1.65
N HIS A 167 -4.23 9.87 1.70
CA HIS A 167 -4.72 11.11 1.09
C HIS A 167 -4.19 12.38 1.79
N ASP A 168 -4.73 13.53 1.39
CA ASP A 168 -4.43 14.84 1.96
C ASP A 168 -4.75 14.92 3.46
N THR A 169 -3.70 14.93 4.29
CA THR A 169 -3.82 15.03 5.75
C THR A 169 -4.32 16.39 6.23
N GLN A 170 -4.42 17.39 5.35
CA GLN A 170 -5.08 18.66 5.66
C GLN A 170 -6.61 18.51 5.76
N LYS A 171 -7.17 17.39 5.30
CA LYS A 171 -8.59 17.03 5.48
C LYS A 171 -8.92 16.55 6.90
N TYR A 172 -7.91 16.22 7.71
CA TYR A 172 -8.07 15.96 9.14
C TYR A 172 -8.08 17.25 9.94
N THR A 173 -8.84 17.27 11.03
CA THR A 173 -8.73 18.30 12.05
C THR A 173 -7.39 18.22 12.79
N ALA A 174 -6.97 19.32 13.42
CA ALA A 174 -5.75 19.34 14.22
C ALA A 174 -5.78 18.32 15.38
N ALA A 175 -6.96 18.12 16.01
CA ALA A 175 -7.14 17.16 17.10
C ALA A 175 -7.02 15.70 16.63
N GLU A 176 -7.58 15.38 15.45
CA GLU A 176 -7.40 14.06 14.83
C GLU A 176 -5.93 13.81 14.51
N ARG A 177 -5.25 14.79 13.92
CA ARG A 177 -3.81 14.66 13.62
C ARG A 177 -2.98 14.41 14.87
N ALA A 178 -3.22 15.16 15.94
CA ALA A 178 -2.53 14.95 17.21
C ALA A 178 -2.81 13.54 17.78
N THR A 179 -4.07 13.10 17.75
CA THR A 179 -4.46 11.75 18.20
C THR A 179 -3.77 10.66 17.38
N PHE A 180 -3.76 10.77 16.06
CA PHE A 180 -3.13 9.76 15.19
C PHE A 180 -1.62 9.68 15.38
N LEU A 181 -0.93 10.79 15.68
CA LEU A 181 0.49 10.75 16.01
C LEU A 181 0.75 9.91 17.28
N THR A 182 -0.04 10.12 18.33
CA THR A 182 0.05 9.34 19.58
C THR A 182 -0.30 7.87 19.35
N GLU A 183 -1.42 7.59 18.69
CA GLU A 183 -1.87 6.22 18.42
C GLU A 183 -0.90 5.48 17.49
N MET A 184 -0.36 6.14 16.44
CA MET A 184 0.58 5.53 15.51
C MET A 184 1.93 5.23 16.17
N ALA A 185 2.38 6.07 17.10
CA ALA A 185 3.58 5.78 17.89
C ALA A 185 3.42 4.48 18.70
N ALA A 186 2.25 4.29 19.33
CA ALA A 186 1.94 3.05 20.03
C ALA A 186 1.82 1.85 19.07
N ALA A 187 1.12 2.03 17.93
CA ALA A 187 0.96 0.99 16.93
C ALA A 187 2.32 0.50 16.39
N ARG A 188 3.21 1.42 15.99
CA ARG A 188 4.55 1.10 15.48
C ARG A 188 5.40 0.32 16.47
N ALA A 189 5.29 0.60 17.77
CA ALA A 189 6.00 -0.17 18.80
C ALA A 189 5.52 -1.62 18.91
N SER A 190 4.28 -1.91 18.48
CA SER A 190 3.67 -3.24 18.52
C SER A 190 3.61 -3.97 17.17
N LEU A 191 3.97 -3.29 16.07
CA LEU A 191 3.91 -3.87 14.73
C LEU A 191 4.92 -5.02 14.58
N THR A 192 4.46 -6.16 14.09
CA THR A 192 5.32 -7.27 13.65
C THR A 192 5.96 -7.01 12.28
N GLY A 193 5.41 -6.07 11.50
CA GLY A 193 5.92 -5.66 10.20
C GLY A 193 6.46 -4.23 10.17
N THR A 194 7.09 -3.87 9.06
CA THR A 194 7.58 -2.51 8.81
C THR A 194 6.48 -1.68 8.14
N LEU A 195 6.06 -0.59 8.78
CA LEU A 195 5.16 0.39 8.17
C LEU A 195 5.92 1.31 7.20
N MET A 196 5.40 1.42 5.99
CA MET A 196 5.82 2.35 4.96
C MET A 196 4.60 3.11 4.45
N ILE A 197 4.79 4.37 4.06
CA ILE A 197 3.69 5.24 3.65
C ILE A 197 4.03 5.90 2.30
N THR A 198 3.03 5.94 1.41
CA THR A 198 3.03 6.74 0.18
C THR A 198 1.87 7.74 0.23
N THR A 199 2.07 8.93 -0.34
CA THR A 199 1.04 9.97 -0.41
C THR A 199 0.25 9.87 -1.72
N ALA A 200 -1.05 10.11 -1.66
CA ALA A 200 -1.90 10.29 -2.82
C ALA A 200 -1.68 11.63 -3.53
N LEU A 201 -1.16 12.63 -2.82
CA LEU A 201 -0.93 13.95 -3.38
C LEU A 201 0.23 13.94 -4.39
N PRO A 202 0.03 14.51 -5.60
CA PRO A 202 1.12 14.73 -6.53
C PRO A 202 2.04 15.88 -6.04
N PRO A 203 3.31 15.96 -6.48
CA PRO A 203 4.25 16.97 -5.98
C PRO A 203 3.86 18.42 -6.30
N ILE A 204 2.98 18.61 -7.29
CA ILE A 204 2.46 19.92 -7.68
C ILE A 204 1.34 20.42 -6.75
N ASP A 205 0.79 19.54 -5.91
CA ASP A 205 -0.26 19.91 -4.97
C ASP A 205 0.28 20.85 -3.87
N PRO A 206 -0.38 21.98 -3.57
CA PRO A 206 0.10 22.93 -2.56
C PRO A 206 0.21 22.31 -1.15
N ASN A 207 -0.57 21.28 -0.84
CA ASN A 207 -0.53 20.59 0.45
C ASN A 207 0.54 19.50 0.51
N PHE A 208 1.23 19.19 -0.60
CA PHE A 208 2.20 18.08 -0.68
C PHE A 208 3.27 18.15 0.42
N SER A 209 3.89 19.32 0.61
CA SER A 209 4.97 19.49 1.59
C SER A 209 4.48 19.30 3.03
N ALA A 210 3.30 19.84 3.36
CA ALA A 210 2.69 19.66 4.67
C ALA A 210 2.28 18.20 4.91
N ASN A 211 1.79 17.53 3.86
CA ASN A 211 1.43 16.12 3.90
C ASN A 211 2.65 15.23 4.16
N GLU A 212 3.73 15.47 3.43
CA GLU A 212 5.01 14.77 3.60
C GLU A 212 5.55 14.94 5.02
N GLN A 213 5.57 16.17 5.55
CA GLN A 213 6.05 16.43 6.92
C GLN A 213 5.24 15.65 7.95
N TYR A 214 3.91 15.66 7.84
CA TYR A 214 3.06 14.94 8.76
C TYR A 214 3.21 13.42 8.65
N ILE A 215 3.33 12.87 7.43
CA ILE A 215 3.62 11.45 7.21
C ILE A 215 4.96 11.05 7.83
N ARG A 216 6.00 11.89 7.68
CA ARG A 216 7.30 11.66 8.33
C ARG A 216 7.18 11.61 9.85
N MET A 217 6.36 12.47 10.44
CA MET A 217 6.08 12.42 11.88
C MET A 217 5.38 11.11 12.28
N LEU A 218 4.38 10.65 11.51
CA LEU A 218 3.72 9.35 11.74
C LEU A 218 4.71 8.19 11.71
N LEU A 219 5.72 8.25 10.85
CA LEU A 219 6.79 7.26 10.70
C LEU A 219 7.94 7.40 11.74
N ALA A 220 7.89 8.40 12.62
CA ALA A 220 9.03 8.84 13.46
C ALA A 220 10.33 9.10 12.69
N CYS A 221 10.19 9.63 11.47
CA CYS A 221 11.31 10.16 10.72
C CYS A 221 11.59 11.61 11.11
N PRO A 222 12.82 12.10 10.87
CA PRO A 222 13.10 13.53 10.88
C PRO A 222 12.18 14.29 9.92
N ALA A 223 11.79 15.50 10.32
CA ALA A 223 10.93 16.38 9.50
C ALA A 223 11.58 16.76 8.15
N THR A 224 12.91 16.74 8.09
CA THR A 224 13.71 17.03 6.89
C THR A 224 14.80 15.96 6.71
N GLY A 225 15.17 15.66 5.45
CA GLY A 225 16.23 14.71 5.14
C GLY A 225 15.71 13.31 4.78
N SER A 226 16.52 12.28 5.00
CA SER A 226 16.18 10.91 4.59
C SER A 226 15.15 10.26 5.53
N CYS A 227 14.12 9.66 4.93
CA CYS A 227 13.13 8.82 5.59
C CYS A 227 12.78 7.69 4.63
N LEU A 228 13.53 6.59 4.70
CA LEU A 228 13.31 5.46 3.79
C LEU A 228 11.89 4.88 3.86
N PRO A 229 11.21 4.83 5.03
CA PRO A 229 9.82 4.36 5.09
C PRO A 229 8.79 5.28 4.42
N PHE A 230 9.17 6.52 4.06
CA PHE A 230 8.35 7.37 3.21
C PHE A 230 8.70 7.10 1.75
N LEU A 231 7.78 6.50 1.01
CA LEU A 231 8.04 6.02 -0.35
C LEU A 231 7.87 7.11 -1.42
N GLY A 232 7.40 8.30 -1.04
CA GLY A 232 7.06 9.38 -1.95
C GLY A 232 5.59 9.38 -2.34
N THR A 233 5.29 9.78 -3.58
CA THR A 233 3.92 9.89 -4.11
C THR A 233 3.55 8.72 -5.00
N MET A 234 2.30 8.26 -4.89
CA MET A 234 1.78 7.22 -5.77
C MET A 234 1.69 7.64 -7.25
N SER A 235 1.72 8.94 -7.54
CA SER A 235 1.80 9.46 -8.91
C SER A 235 3.15 9.18 -9.59
N ASN A 236 4.15 8.69 -8.84
CA ASN A 236 5.45 8.28 -9.38
C ASN A 236 5.81 6.86 -8.90
N THR A 237 5.22 5.87 -9.55
CA THR A 237 5.43 4.44 -9.28
C THR A 237 6.90 4.04 -9.27
N ALA A 238 7.71 4.55 -10.19
CA ALA A 238 9.13 4.20 -10.27
C ALA A 238 9.90 4.65 -9.02
N ASN A 239 9.62 5.85 -8.52
CA ASN A 239 10.20 6.36 -7.28
C ASN A 239 9.74 5.54 -6.07
N VAL A 240 8.44 5.21 -5.98
CA VAL A 240 7.90 4.37 -4.90
C VAL A 240 8.58 3.00 -4.87
N VAL A 241 8.73 2.33 -6.01
CA VAL A 241 9.41 1.04 -6.09
C VAL A 241 10.89 1.16 -5.73
N SER A 242 11.58 2.21 -6.18
CA SER A 242 12.98 2.46 -5.84
C SER A 242 13.16 2.63 -4.32
N ASN A 243 12.34 3.45 -3.68
CA ASN A 243 12.39 3.68 -2.23
C ASN A 243 12.00 2.41 -1.46
N LEU A 244 11.04 1.64 -1.94
CA LEU A 244 10.66 0.36 -1.33
C LEU A 244 11.86 -0.62 -1.31
N LYS A 245 12.60 -0.73 -2.42
CA LYS A 245 13.83 -1.55 -2.48
C LYS A 245 14.89 -1.07 -1.50
N LEU A 246 15.10 0.25 -1.39
CA LEU A 246 16.05 0.83 -0.45
C LEU A 246 15.63 0.59 1.01
N ALA A 247 14.36 0.81 1.34
CA ALA A 247 13.83 0.67 2.69
C ALA A 247 13.85 -0.77 3.20
N THR A 248 13.69 -1.74 2.31
CA THR A 248 13.60 -3.17 2.66
C THR A 248 14.95 -3.90 2.64
N ALA A 249 15.99 -3.32 2.03
CA ALA A 249 17.31 -3.95 1.90
C ALA A 249 17.91 -4.39 3.25
N GLY A 250 17.64 -3.65 4.33
CA GLY A 250 18.14 -3.93 5.67
C GLY A 250 17.23 -4.80 6.54
N LEU A 251 16.05 -5.20 6.06
CA LEU A 251 15.12 -6.03 6.84
C LEU A 251 15.70 -7.45 6.99
N LYS A 252 15.55 -7.99 8.20
CA LYS A 252 15.99 -9.33 8.60
C LYS A 252 14.83 -10.29 8.61
#